data_AF-A0A7V7D3V0-F1
#
_entry.id   AF-A0A7V7D3V0-F1
#
_cell.length_a   1.000
_cell.length_b   1.000
_cell.length_c   1.000
_cell.angle_alpha   90.00
_cell.angle_beta   90.00
_cell.angle_gamma   90.00
#
_symmetry.space_group_name_H-M   'P 1'
#
loop_
_entity.id
_entity.type
_entity.pdbx_description
1 polymer ?
#
loop_
_entity_poly.entity_id
_entity_poly.type
_entity_poly.pdbx_seq_one_letter_code
_entity_poly.pdbx_strand_id
1 'polypeptide(L)'
;MHQKLRPWWYKHFGGLNAMFSTLAKDYHKILKRCDAFDKELMDDARRLGWEEYARIISLAYRQVPASGKIVVSPDGTEPCFFHKECFSNGCIGTVDVSYPASPFFAFFSPRLLNAMTAAV
;
A
#
# COMPACT_ATOMS: atom_id res chain seq x y z
N MET A 1 -22.18 1.03 15.19
CA MET A 1 -21.72 1.16 13.79
C MET A 1 -21.24 2.58 13.43
N HIS A 2 -20.43 3.26 14.27
CA HIS A 2 -19.91 4.61 13.95
C HIS A 2 -18.47 4.86 14.46
N GLN A 3 -17.69 3.80 14.70
CA GLN A 3 -16.32 3.96 15.20
C GLN A 3 -15.41 4.48 14.09
N LYS A 4 -14.77 5.63 14.32
CA LYS A 4 -13.73 6.15 13.45
C LYS A 4 -12.44 5.37 13.69
N LEU A 5 -12.01 4.61 12.69
CA LEU A 5 -10.76 3.87 12.75
C LEU A 5 -9.57 4.81 12.51
N ARG A 6 -8.48 4.57 13.24
CA ARG A 6 -7.23 5.33 13.08
C ARG A 6 -6.44 4.76 11.90
N PRO A 7 -5.71 5.58 11.15
CA PRO A 7 -4.83 5.07 10.11
C PRO A 7 -3.68 4.25 10.74
N TRP A 8 -3.22 3.22 10.03
CA TRP A 8 -2.21 2.29 10.56
C TRP A 8 -0.91 2.97 11.00
N TRP A 9 -0.47 3.98 10.26
CA TRP A 9 0.73 4.76 10.59
C TRP A 9 0.65 5.44 11.97
N TYR A 10 -0.55 5.64 12.52
CA TYR A 10 -0.74 6.20 13.86
C TYR A 10 -0.11 5.31 14.94
N LYS A 11 -0.12 3.99 14.76
CA LYS A 11 0.50 3.04 15.70
C LYS A 11 2.02 3.24 15.81
N HIS A 12 2.64 3.74 14.72
CA HIS A 12 4.09 3.96 14.67
C HIS A 12 4.48 5.37 15.11
N PHE A 13 3.74 6.40 14.68
CA PHE A 13 4.13 7.78 14.89
C PHE A 13 3.37 8.50 16.02
N GLY A 14 2.21 8.00 16.45
CA GLY A 14 1.38 8.62 17.50
C GLY A 14 0.67 9.92 17.10
N GLY A 15 0.95 10.48 15.92
CA GLY A 15 0.28 11.68 15.40
C GLY A 15 1.00 12.30 14.21
N LEU A 16 0.35 13.26 13.55
CA LEU A 16 0.88 13.92 12.33
C LEU A 16 2.19 14.66 12.59
N ASN A 17 2.29 15.45 13.66
CA ASN A 17 3.49 16.26 13.94
C ASN A 17 4.73 15.39 14.20
N ALA A 18 4.56 14.31 14.97
CA ALA A 18 5.62 13.33 15.22
C ALA A 18 6.01 12.60 13.93
N MET A 19 5.02 12.21 13.10
CA MET A 19 5.27 11.61 11.80
C MET A 19 6.11 12.52 10.90
N PHE A 20 5.71 13.77 10.70
CA PHE A 20 6.47 14.71 9.87
C PHE A 20 7.88 14.96 10.41
N SER A 21 8.03 15.13 11.73
CA SER A 21 9.34 15.34 12.35
C SER A 21 10.28 14.15 12.14
N THR A 22 9.77 12.92 12.23
CA THR A 22 10.56 11.70 11.99
C THR A 22 10.89 11.54 10.51
N LEU A 23 9.90 11.70 9.62
CA LEU A 23 10.10 11.56 8.18
C LEU A 23 11.04 12.63 7.60
N ALA A 24 11.04 13.84 8.13
CA ALA A 24 11.98 14.89 7.73
C ALA A 24 13.43 14.52 8.07
N LYS A 25 13.67 13.92 9.25
CA LYS A 25 15.01 13.44 9.65
C LYS A 25 15.46 12.25 8.81
N ASP A 26 14.54 11.35 8.47
CA ASP A 26 14.82 10.14 7.70
C ASP A 26 14.73 10.32 6.18
N TYR A 27 14.45 11.53 5.68
CA TYR A 27 14.14 11.79 4.27
C TYR A 27 15.17 11.21 3.30
N HIS A 28 16.46 11.51 3.50
CA HIS A 28 17.52 11.00 2.63
C HIS A 28 17.68 9.48 2.72
N LYS A 29 17.46 8.90 3.90
CA LYS A 29 17.49 7.44 4.10
C LYS A 29 16.34 6.77 3.37
N ILE A 30 15.15 7.37 3.40
CA ILE A 30 13.97 6.88 2.69
C ILE A 30 14.19 6.96 1.18
N LEU A 31 14.67 8.11 0.66
CA LEU A 31 14.98 8.27 -0.76
C LEU A 31 15.97 7.21 -1.25
N LYS A 32 17.07 7.00 -0.53
CA LYS A 32 18.07 5.98 -0.90
C LYS A 32 17.47 4.56 -0.99
N ARG A 33 16.51 4.24 -0.12
CA ARG A 33 15.79 2.96 -0.15
C ARG A 33 14.83 2.89 -1.35
N CYS A 34 14.12 3.97 -1.65
CA CYS A 34 13.27 4.07 -2.84
C CYS A 34 14.08 3.89 -4.12
N ASP A 35 15.20 4.59 -4.27
CA ASP A 35 16.06 4.49 -5.47
C ASP A 35 16.60 3.07 -5.67
N ALA A 36 17.01 2.40 -4.58
CA ALA A 36 17.50 1.03 -4.63
C ALA A 36 16.40 0.05 -5.05
N PHE A 37 15.20 0.18 -4.47
CA PHE A 37 14.06 -0.66 -4.83
C PHE A 37 13.56 -0.40 -6.25
N ASP A 38 13.47 0.87 -6.67
CA ASP A 38 13.06 1.23 -8.03
C ASP A 38 14.03 0.63 -9.05
N LYS A 39 15.34 0.65 -8.78
CA LYS A 39 16.33 -0.01 -9.63
C LYS A 39 16.09 -1.52 -9.71
N GLU A 40 15.92 -2.19 -8.58
CA GLU A 40 15.66 -3.64 -8.52
C GLU A 40 14.41 -4.02 -9.32
N LEU A 41 13.28 -3.36 -9.05
CA LEU A 41 12.00 -3.63 -9.71
C LEU A 41 12.08 -3.40 -11.22
N MET A 42 12.72 -2.30 -11.65
CA MET A 42 12.82 -1.97 -13.07
C MET A 42 13.80 -2.88 -13.81
N ASP A 43 14.90 -3.30 -13.17
CA ASP A 43 15.86 -4.24 -13.77
C ASP A 43 15.22 -5.63 -13.95
N ASP A 44 14.45 -6.10 -12.95
CA ASP A 44 13.69 -7.35 -13.07
C ASP A 44 12.61 -7.29 -14.14
N ALA A 45 11.85 -6.20 -14.21
CA ALA A 45 10.82 -6.04 -15.23
C ALA A 45 11.42 -6.00 -16.65
N ARG A 46 12.54 -5.27 -16.85
CA ARG A 46 13.24 -5.26 -18.13
C ARG A 46 13.76 -6.63 -18.53
N ARG A 47 14.28 -7.40 -17.57
CA ARG A 47 14.75 -8.77 -17.82
C ARG A 47 13.62 -9.70 -18.26
N LEU A 48 12.39 -9.49 -17.79
CA LEU A 48 11.23 -10.32 -18.12
C LEU A 48 10.52 -9.90 -19.41
N GLY A 49 10.45 -8.61 -19.71
CA GLY A 49 9.60 -8.10 -20.79
C GLY A 49 10.08 -6.82 -21.46
N TRP A 50 11.37 -6.49 -21.35
CA TRP A 50 11.99 -5.30 -21.91
C TRP A 50 11.39 -3.99 -21.38
N GLU A 51 11.64 -2.88 -22.08
CA GLU A 51 11.38 -1.53 -21.58
C GLU A 51 9.88 -1.21 -21.52
N GLU A 52 9.08 -1.70 -22.46
CA GLU A 52 7.64 -1.50 -22.50
C GLU A 52 6.95 -2.15 -21.30
N TYR A 53 7.34 -3.40 -20.97
CA TYR A 53 6.81 -4.08 -19.80
C TYR A 53 7.23 -3.39 -18.50
N ALA A 54 8.49 -2.95 -18.40
CA ALA A 54 8.98 -2.23 -17.22
C ALA A 54 8.18 -0.94 -16.95
N ARG A 55 7.77 -0.22 -18.00
CA ARG A 55 6.91 0.97 -17.85
C ARG A 55 5.54 0.63 -17.29
N ILE A 56 4.92 -0.44 -17.78
CA ILE A 56 3.62 -0.95 -17.26
C ILE A 56 3.76 -1.34 -15.79
N ILE A 57 4.81 -2.09 -15.44
CA ILE A 57 5.07 -2.48 -14.05
C ILE A 57 5.25 -1.27 -13.14
N SER A 58 5.97 -0.23 -13.57
CA SER A 58 6.14 0.98 -12.74
C SER A 58 4.81 1.71 -12.48
N LEU A 59 3.88 1.69 -13.43
CA LEU A 59 2.54 2.27 -13.27
C LEU A 59 1.69 1.41 -12.34
N ALA A 60 1.63 0.10 -12.58
CA ALA A 60 0.88 -0.84 -11.77
C ALA A 60 1.35 -0.82 -10.31
N TYR A 61 2.66 -0.83 -10.06
CA TYR A 61 3.24 -0.77 -8.72
C TYR A 61 2.83 0.49 -7.95
N ARG A 62 2.74 1.65 -8.63
CA ARG A 62 2.31 2.89 -7.99
C ARG A 62 0.81 2.89 -7.70
N GLN A 63 0.01 2.34 -8.61
CA GLN A 63 -1.46 2.42 -8.52
C GLN A 63 -2.04 1.45 -7.49
N VAL A 64 -1.58 0.20 -7.45
CA VAL A 64 -2.16 -0.85 -6.62
C VAL A 64 -2.16 -0.52 -5.12
N PRO A 65 -1.02 -0.21 -4.47
CA PRO A 65 -1.01 0.13 -3.04
C PRO A 65 -1.63 1.50 -2.75
N ALA A 66 -1.65 2.43 -3.71
CA ALA A 66 -2.27 3.75 -3.55
C ALA A 66 -3.81 3.71 -3.62
N SER A 67 -4.39 2.61 -4.09
CA SER A 67 -5.84 2.46 -4.27
C SER A 67 -6.63 2.40 -2.96
N GLY A 68 -5.97 2.24 -1.80
CA GLY A 68 -6.66 1.99 -0.54
C GLY A 68 -6.12 2.76 0.66
N LYS A 69 -6.78 2.55 1.80
CA LYS A 69 -6.35 3.05 3.11
C LYS A 69 -6.15 1.90 4.08
N ILE A 70 -5.00 1.92 4.76
CA ILE A 70 -4.68 0.98 5.82
C ILE A 70 -5.07 1.63 7.15
N VAL A 71 -5.93 0.97 7.91
CA VAL A 71 -6.42 1.41 9.22
C VAL A 71 -6.15 0.35 10.27
N VAL A 72 -6.21 0.74 11.52
CA VAL A 72 -6.14 -0.18 12.66
C VAL A 72 -7.51 -0.84 12.84
N SER A 73 -7.53 -2.15 13.07
CA SER A 73 -8.72 -2.92 13.41
C SER A 73 -9.41 -2.41 14.70
N PRO A 74 -10.70 -2.74 14.93
CA PRO A 74 -11.45 -2.23 16.08
C PRO A 74 -10.84 -2.65 17.43
N ASP A 75 -10.19 -3.82 17.49
CA ASP A 75 -9.49 -4.35 18.66
C ASP A 75 -8.05 -3.80 18.81
N GLY A 76 -7.55 -3.02 17.84
CA GLY A 76 -6.25 -2.36 17.92
C GLY A 76 -5.04 -3.20 17.49
N THR A 77 -5.24 -4.47 17.12
CA THR A 77 -4.14 -5.44 16.97
C THR A 77 -3.59 -5.49 15.55
N GLU A 78 -4.47 -5.53 14.54
CA GLU A 78 -4.15 -5.84 13.16
C GLU A 78 -4.47 -4.70 12.18
N PRO A 79 -3.83 -4.68 11.00
CA PRO A 79 -4.21 -3.77 9.93
C PRO A 79 -5.48 -4.28 9.22
N CYS A 80 -6.36 -3.37 8.85
CA CYS A 80 -7.41 -3.57 7.87
C CYS A 80 -7.09 -2.72 6.66
N PHE A 81 -7.17 -3.29 5.46
CA PHE A 81 -6.81 -2.60 4.23
C PHE A 81 -7.97 -2.52 3.26
N PHE A 82 -8.42 -1.30 3.02
CA PHE A 82 -9.63 -1.03 2.27
C PHE A 82 -9.31 -0.39 0.91
N HIS A 83 -9.41 -1.19 -0.15
CA HIS A 83 -9.29 -0.69 -1.52
C HIS A 83 -10.51 0.08 -1.97
N LYS A 84 -10.28 1.05 -2.84
CA LYS A 84 -11.30 1.81 -3.54
C LYS A 84 -11.20 1.48 -5.02
N GLU A 85 -12.34 1.21 -5.64
CA GLU A 85 -12.41 0.75 -7.04
C GLU A 85 -11.84 1.79 -8.01
N CYS A 86 -12.47 2.97 -8.10
CA CYS A 86 -12.03 4.07 -8.96
C CYS A 86 -12.66 5.40 -8.54
N PHE A 87 -12.23 6.54 -9.11
CA PHE A 87 -12.76 7.87 -8.77
C PHE A 87 -14.19 8.20 -9.25
N SER A 88 -14.93 7.22 -9.77
CA SER A 88 -16.32 7.40 -10.23
C SER A 88 -17.37 7.20 -9.13
N ASN A 89 -17.13 6.35 -8.12
CA ASN A 89 -18.10 6.01 -7.08
C ASN A 89 -17.48 5.96 -5.66
N GLY A 90 -18.32 5.64 -4.66
CA GLY A 90 -17.95 5.50 -3.24
C GLY A 90 -17.71 4.05 -2.79
N CYS A 91 -17.51 3.10 -3.70
CA CYS A 91 -17.36 1.68 -3.36
C CYS A 91 -15.98 1.40 -2.74
N ILE A 92 -15.98 0.64 -1.65
CA ILE A 92 -14.79 0.29 -0.88
C ILE A 92 -14.84 -1.21 -0.57
N GLY A 93 -13.70 -1.90 -0.66
CA GLY A 93 -13.57 -3.32 -0.33
C GLY A 93 -14.27 -4.24 -1.34
N THR A 94 -14.42 -3.82 -2.59
CA THR A 94 -15.03 -4.64 -3.64
C THR A 94 -14.15 -5.85 -3.97
N VAL A 95 -14.76 -7.04 -3.99
CA VAL A 95 -14.06 -8.32 -4.13
C VAL A 95 -13.48 -8.47 -5.53
N ASP A 96 -14.22 -8.04 -6.55
CA ASP A 96 -13.82 -8.06 -7.97
C ASP A 96 -12.64 -7.14 -8.29
N VAL A 97 -12.35 -6.16 -7.42
CA VAL A 97 -11.11 -5.33 -7.49
C VAL A 97 -10.00 -5.95 -6.64
N SER A 98 -10.34 -6.47 -5.45
CA SER A 98 -9.36 -7.03 -4.51
C SER A 98 -8.76 -8.33 -5.00
N TYR A 99 -9.54 -9.15 -5.71
CA TYR A 99 -9.09 -10.43 -6.28
C TYR A 99 -7.96 -10.25 -7.31
N PRO A 100 -8.07 -9.42 -8.37
CA PRO A 100 -6.97 -9.19 -9.31
C PRO A 100 -5.78 -8.45 -8.67
N ALA A 101 -5.97 -7.70 -7.59
CA ALA A 101 -4.88 -7.09 -6.83
C ALA A 101 -4.15 -8.08 -5.90
N SER A 102 -4.77 -9.22 -5.56
CA SER A 102 -4.24 -10.17 -4.58
C SER A 102 -2.83 -10.70 -4.90
N PRO A 103 -2.43 -11.00 -6.16
CA PRO A 103 -1.08 -11.49 -6.44
C PRO A 103 0.01 -10.46 -6.10
N PHE A 104 -0.29 -9.17 -6.27
CA PHE A 104 0.63 -8.09 -5.89
C PHE A 104 0.93 -8.13 -4.39
N PHE A 105 -0.11 -8.22 -3.55
CA PHE A 105 0.08 -8.27 -2.11
C PHE A 105 0.62 -9.62 -1.63
N ALA A 106 0.28 -10.72 -2.30
CA ALA A 106 0.93 -12.01 -2.03
C ALA A 106 2.46 -11.92 -2.20
N PHE A 107 2.92 -11.19 -3.22
CA PHE A 107 4.34 -11.01 -3.50
C PHE A 107 5.01 -10.00 -2.55
N PHE A 108 4.43 -8.80 -2.40
CA PHE A 108 5.08 -7.71 -1.66
C PHE A 108 4.80 -7.70 -0.15
N SER A 109 3.63 -8.19 0.28
CA SER A 109 3.22 -8.16 1.69
C SER A 109 2.02 -9.09 1.97
N PRO A 110 2.27 -10.38 2.30
CA PRO A 110 1.21 -11.32 2.68
C PRO A 110 0.34 -10.81 3.83
N ARG A 111 0.91 -9.98 4.72
CA ARG A 111 0.15 -9.34 5.81
C ARG A 111 -0.90 -8.37 5.27
N LEU A 112 -0.59 -7.58 4.24
CA LEU A 112 -1.56 -6.69 3.62
C LEU A 112 -2.60 -7.46 2.80
N LEU A 113 -2.23 -8.60 2.21
CA LEU A 113 -3.21 -9.49 1.58
C LEU A 113 -4.26 -9.96 2.59
N ASN A 114 -3.84 -10.46 3.76
CA ASN A 114 -4.76 -10.84 4.83
C ASN A 114 -5.59 -9.64 5.33
N ALA A 115 -4.99 -8.45 5.38
CA ALA A 115 -5.68 -7.22 5.78
C ALA A 115 -6.80 -6.82 4.79
N MET A 116 -6.73 -7.22 3.52
CA MET A 116 -7.79 -6.98 2.52
C MET A 116 -9.04 -7.82 2.76
N THR A 117 -8.89 -8.95 3.45
CA THR A 117 -9.99 -9.88 3.77
C THR A 117 -10.49 -9.71 5.21
N ALA A 118 -9.92 -8.78 5.97
CA ALA A 118 -10.29 -8.55 7.36
C ALA A 118 -11.73 -8.03 7.45
N ALA A 119 -12.56 -8.71 8.24
CA ALA A 119 -13.87 -8.22 8.64
C ALA A 119 -13.71 -7.15 9.72
N VAL A 120 -14.47 -6.06 9.60
CA VAL A 120 -14.36 -4.87 10.46
C VAL A 120 -15.74 -4.41 10.91
#